data_AF-A0A1U8AY33-F1
#
_entry.id   AF-A0A1U8AY33-F1
#
_cell.length_a   1.000
_cell.length_b   1.000
_cell.length_c   1.000
_cell.angle_alpha   90.00
_cell.angle_beta   90.00
_cell.angle_gamma   90.00
#
_symmetry.space_group_name_H-M   'P 1'
#
loop_
_entity.id
_entity.type
_entity.pdbx_description
1 polymer ?
#
loop_
_entity_poly.entity_id
_entity_poly.type
_entity_poly.pdbx_seq_one_letter_code
_entity_poly.pdbx_strand_id
1 'polypeptide(L)'
;MVEKFKRLCLSEFWKIQTIQGSSTVFHMDAIDSSLNNFYIQYTLIVQGTKNVISACRDCEVKRLLYNSSADVVSDGVHDIYNGDESLPMPWRFKDMLSDLKAQAEGMVLFSNGCDGLLTCALRPSNAFGPGDKFLIPFLLTGAKLGWTKFIIGSGENMCDFTYVENIAHAHICAVEALHSAMTSVAGKAFFITNLQPVKFWEFVCLILEGLGYQRPTVQLPARMVSFFFVLVRWVHKKLGYEGDVLSLLTPVNVHLLSHTKTFNCSVAQNHIGYSPIISLEEGVTLTIESFSHLEEASPSMRFQNSTEPSKANIMLGSGRVADILLWRDEKKTFSCFLASSLLFHWYILSGRTFISSTAKLLLVGIAILFSIGFLPSRMFGFTFQGISSYFEISESVIRDAFLFIASVWNRAVLTLRSLAQGSDWNFFFKVATPLYFLRLLLPFSFSAVVSVALVFVFTAFFVYEQYEDEASRVTEAVTIGTRKLKGLLIRKLPPSLSAFACNYNILSQDEFPAGPKDQQIQHQE
;
A
#
# COMPACT_ATOMS: atom_id res chain seq x y z
N MET A 1 -4.43 12.54 31.45
CA MET A 1 -4.33 11.12 31.88
C MET A 1 -3.11 10.43 31.24
N VAL A 2 -2.94 10.46 29.91
CA VAL A 2 -1.78 9.92 29.18
C VAL A 2 -0.43 10.46 29.67
N GLU A 3 -0.37 11.74 30.03
CA GLU A 3 0.86 12.37 30.54
C GLU A 3 1.24 11.89 31.96
N LYS A 4 0.26 11.47 32.76
CA LYS A 4 0.46 10.87 34.09
C LYS A 4 1.01 9.45 33.97
N PHE A 5 0.60 8.72 32.94
CA PHE A 5 1.06 7.35 32.64
C PHE A 5 2.48 7.33 32.03
N LYS A 6 2.83 8.28 31.14
CA LYS A 6 4.21 8.45 30.64
C LYS A 6 5.21 8.72 31.78
N ARG A 7 4.80 9.43 32.84
CA ARG A 7 5.64 9.71 34.03
C ARG A 7 5.82 8.51 34.97
N LEU A 8 4.88 7.55 34.95
CA LEU A 8 4.93 6.30 35.73
C LEU A 8 6.02 5.33 35.25
N CYS A 9 6.30 5.30 33.94
CA CYS A 9 7.36 4.46 33.38
C CYS A 9 8.79 4.96 33.70
N LEU A 10 8.98 6.23 34.08
CA LEU A 10 10.29 6.89 34.10
C LEU A 10 10.80 7.31 35.48
N SER A 11 10.03 7.21 36.56
CA SER A 11 10.51 7.61 37.89
C SER A 11 10.01 6.70 39.02
N GLU A 12 10.90 6.27 39.91
CA GLU A 12 10.62 5.42 41.09
C GLU A 12 9.59 6.03 42.06
N PHE A 13 9.64 7.35 42.22
CA PHE A 13 8.91 8.06 43.29
C PHE A 13 7.39 8.04 43.12
N TRP A 14 6.87 8.11 41.89
CA TRP A 14 5.43 8.15 41.64
C TRP A 14 4.77 6.76 41.62
N LYS A 15 5.57 5.68 41.65
CA LYS A 15 5.09 4.29 41.50
C LYS A 15 4.28 3.82 42.70
N ILE A 16 4.81 4.05 43.91
CA ILE A 16 4.21 3.58 45.16
C ILE A 16 2.92 4.36 45.44
N GLN A 17 2.94 5.68 45.30
CA GLN A 17 1.81 6.53 45.67
C GLN A 17 0.54 6.26 44.84
N THR A 18 0.65 5.79 43.60
CA THR A 18 -0.50 5.46 42.74
C THR A 18 -1.07 4.07 42.97
N ILE A 19 -0.25 3.12 43.40
CA ILE A 19 -0.65 1.72 43.57
C ILE A 19 -1.01 1.41 45.03
N GLN A 20 -0.53 2.23 45.97
CA GLN A 20 -0.79 2.09 47.41
C GLN A 20 -2.29 2.04 47.72
N GLY A 21 -2.71 1.01 48.45
CA GLY A 21 -4.11 0.76 48.82
C GLY A 21 -4.95 0.06 47.74
N SER A 22 -4.39 -0.24 46.56
CA SER A 22 -5.10 -0.97 45.51
C SER A 22 -5.06 -2.48 45.74
N SER A 23 -6.23 -3.14 45.63
CA SER A 23 -6.29 -4.62 45.74
C SER A 23 -6.02 -5.34 44.41
N THR A 24 -6.26 -4.67 43.29
CA THR A 24 -6.14 -5.19 41.93
C THR A 24 -5.55 -4.10 41.04
N VAL A 25 -4.58 -4.45 40.20
CA VAL A 25 -3.98 -3.56 39.20
C VAL A 25 -4.25 -4.10 37.80
N PHE A 26 -4.77 -3.24 36.92
CA PHE A 26 -4.91 -3.53 35.49
C PHE A 26 -3.76 -2.86 34.74
N HIS A 27 -2.84 -3.65 34.19
CA HIS A 27 -1.72 -3.16 33.40
C HIS A 27 -2.08 -3.15 31.92
N MET A 28 -2.28 -1.94 31.40
CA MET A 28 -2.66 -1.65 30.02
C MET A 28 -1.52 -0.87 29.35
N ASP A 29 -0.83 -1.50 28.41
CA ASP A 29 0.28 -0.84 27.72
C ASP A 29 -0.22 0.33 26.86
N ALA A 30 0.40 1.50 27.02
CA ALA A 30 0.15 2.65 26.17
C ALA A 30 0.96 2.51 24.88
N ILE A 31 0.31 2.07 23.80
CA ILE A 31 0.90 2.04 22.46
C ILE A 31 0.71 3.40 21.82
N ASP A 32 1.78 3.95 21.23
CA ASP A 32 1.73 5.13 20.37
C ASP A 32 2.51 4.76 19.09
N SER A 33 1.78 4.54 17.99
CA SER A 33 2.33 4.10 16.70
C SER A 33 3.24 5.13 16.05
N SER A 34 3.24 6.37 16.55
CA SER A 34 4.14 7.43 16.08
C SER A 34 5.60 7.22 16.50
N LEU A 35 5.88 6.26 17.41
CA LEU A 35 7.21 6.05 17.97
C LEU A 35 7.82 4.74 17.43
N ASN A 36 8.38 4.79 16.23
CA ASN A 36 9.15 3.68 15.62
C ASN A 36 10.54 3.48 16.29
N ASN A 37 10.69 3.90 17.55
CA ASN A 37 11.94 3.87 18.29
C ASN A 37 11.92 2.70 19.29
N PHE A 38 12.74 1.70 19.01
CA PHE A 38 12.92 0.51 19.85
C PHE A 38 13.14 0.86 21.32
N TYR A 39 14.00 1.84 21.60
CA TYR A 39 14.33 2.22 22.98
C TYR A 39 13.10 2.71 23.75
N ILE A 40 12.25 3.51 23.10
CA ILE A 40 11.05 4.04 23.73
C ILE A 40 10.02 2.93 23.96
N GLN A 41 9.77 2.08 22.95
CA GLN A 41 8.84 0.96 23.10
C GLN A 41 9.31 -0.04 24.16
N TYR A 42 10.59 -0.39 24.16
CA TYR A 42 11.18 -1.27 25.18
C TYR A 42 11.05 -0.67 26.59
N THR A 43 11.32 0.63 26.73
CA THR A 43 11.20 1.32 28.03
C THR A 43 9.75 1.36 28.51
N LEU A 44 8.79 1.59 27.62
CA LEU A 44 7.37 1.66 27.99
C LEU A 44 6.80 0.27 28.31
N ILE A 45 7.08 -0.73 27.48
CA ILE A 45 6.47 -2.06 27.58
C ILE A 45 7.25 -2.91 28.58
N VAL A 46 8.52 -3.22 28.29
CA VAL A 46 9.29 -4.17 29.10
C VAL A 46 9.72 -3.54 30.42
N GLN A 47 10.33 -2.35 30.39
CA GLN A 47 10.77 -1.69 31.63
C GLN A 47 9.57 -1.17 32.44
N GLY A 48 8.52 -0.67 31.78
CA GLY A 48 7.27 -0.33 32.44
C GLY A 48 6.64 -1.52 33.17
N THR A 49 6.59 -2.69 32.52
CA THR A 49 6.07 -3.91 33.15
C THR A 49 6.90 -4.35 34.37
N LYS A 50 8.24 -4.31 34.27
CA LYS A 50 9.14 -4.55 35.43
C LYS A 50 8.81 -3.64 36.60
N ASN A 51 8.61 -2.36 36.33
CA ASN A 51 8.32 -1.36 37.34
C ASN A 51 6.96 -1.59 38.00
N VAL A 52 5.94 -1.94 37.21
CA VAL A 52 4.59 -2.27 37.74
C VAL A 52 4.65 -3.51 38.62
N ILE A 53 5.34 -4.57 38.21
CA ILE A 53 5.50 -5.78 39.01
C ILE A 53 6.19 -5.47 40.35
N SER A 54 7.29 -4.72 40.34
CA SER A 54 7.98 -4.31 41.57
C SER A 54 7.05 -3.53 42.49
N ALA A 55 6.35 -2.52 41.96
CA ALA A 55 5.46 -1.70 42.76
C ALA A 55 4.24 -2.49 43.31
N CYS A 56 3.73 -3.47 42.56
CA CYS A 56 2.69 -4.37 43.06
C CYS A 56 3.18 -5.19 44.24
N ARG A 57 4.44 -5.64 44.23
CA ARG A 57 5.05 -6.40 45.32
C ARG A 57 5.31 -5.52 46.53
N ASP A 58 5.91 -4.34 46.33
CA ASP A 58 6.22 -3.38 47.40
C ASP A 58 4.96 -2.86 48.12
N CYS A 59 3.84 -2.75 47.39
CA CYS A 59 2.55 -2.31 47.93
C CYS A 59 1.61 -3.46 48.34
N GLU A 60 2.08 -4.72 48.35
CA GLU A 60 1.29 -5.92 48.71
C GLU A 60 -0.04 -6.05 47.93
N VAL A 61 -0.02 -5.73 46.64
CA VAL A 61 -1.17 -5.88 45.75
C VAL A 61 -1.47 -7.37 45.57
N LYS A 62 -2.76 -7.75 45.66
CA LYS A 62 -3.16 -9.16 45.57
C LYS A 62 -3.24 -9.67 44.14
N ARG A 63 -3.61 -8.82 43.18
CA ARG A 63 -3.93 -9.23 41.80
C ARG A 63 -3.36 -8.26 40.77
N LEU A 64 -2.70 -8.81 39.74
CA LEU A 64 -2.19 -8.06 38.60
C LEU A 64 -2.69 -8.71 37.29
N LEU A 65 -3.47 -7.96 36.52
CA LEU A 65 -3.90 -8.38 35.18
C LEU A 65 -3.08 -7.65 34.12
N TYR A 66 -2.63 -8.39 33.12
CA TYR A 66 -1.91 -7.84 31.98
C TYR A 66 -2.70 -7.97 30.69
N ASN A 67 -2.89 -6.86 29.99
CA ASN A 67 -3.51 -6.83 28.67
C ASN A 67 -2.45 -7.08 27.59
N SER A 68 -2.27 -8.35 27.26
CA SER A 68 -1.39 -8.85 26.21
C SER A 68 -2.05 -8.68 24.83
N SER A 69 -1.72 -9.54 23.88
CA SER A 69 -2.29 -9.56 22.52
C SER A 69 -2.28 -10.99 21.98
N ALA A 70 -3.25 -11.35 21.14
CA ALA A 70 -3.21 -12.64 20.45
C ALA A 70 -2.01 -12.78 19.50
N ASP A 71 -1.39 -11.68 19.08
CA ASP A 71 -0.23 -11.70 18.16
C ASP A 71 1.07 -12.18 18.83
N VAL A 72 1.13 -12.29 20.17
CA VAL A 72 2.32 -12.80 20.87
C VAL A 72 2.65 -14.24 20.50
N VAL A 73 1.68 -15.03 20.04
CA VAL A 73 1.91 -16.41 19.56
C VAL A 73 2.10 -16.48 18.04
N SER A 74 2.06 -15.34 17.34
CA SER A 74 2.19 -15.30 15.88
C SER A 74 3.61 -14.95 15.45
N ASP A 75 4.18 -15.76 14.56
CA ASP A 75 5.49 -15.48 13.95
C ASP A 75 5.40 -14.50 12.76
N GLY A 76 4.18 -14.10 12.36
CA GLY A 76 3.92 -13.21 11.23
C GLY A 76 4.23 -13.81 9.86
N VAL A 77 4.34 -15.15 9.78
CA VAL A 77 4.63 -15.90 8.55
C VAL A 77 3.61 -17.01 8.30
N HIS A 78 3.16 -17.71 9.34
CA HIS A 78 2.23 -18.84 9.20
C HIS A 78 0.81 -18.47 9.62
N ASP A 79 -0.17 -19.09 8.96
CA ASP A 79 -1.58 -19.01 9.33
C ASP A 79 -1.83 -19.78 10.64
N ILE A 80 -2.71 -19.23 11.49
CA ILE A 80 -3.15 -19.87 12.73
C ILE A 80 -4.65 -20.14 12.59
N TYR A 81 -5.00 -21.43 12.64
CA TYR A 81 -6.39 -21.88 12.59
C TYR A 81 -6.82 -22.41 13.95
N ASN A 82 -7.75 -21.71 14.59
CA ASN A 82 -8.33 -22.05 15.89
C ASN A 82 -7.27 -22.36 16.97
N GLY A 83 -6.26 -21.50 17.06
CA GLY A 83 -5.14 -21.65 18.01
C GLY A 83 -5.58 -21.52 19.46
N ASP A 84 -5.04 -22.36 20.35
CA ASP A 84 -5.33 -22.37 21.78
C ASP A 84 -4.11 -21.94 22.63
N GLU A 85 -4.28 -21.91 23.95
CA GLU A 85 -3.24 -21.53 24.91
C GLU A 85 -2.00 -22.45 24.91
N SER A 86 -2.04 -23.59 24.21
CA SER A 86 -0.89 -24.51 24.10
C SER A 86 0.14 -24.07 23.05
N LEU A 87 -0.21 -23.09 22.21
CA LEU A 87 0.69 -22.57 21.18
C LEU A 87 1.98 -22.00 21.79
N PRO A 88 3.16 -22.45 21.32
CA PRO A 88 4.42 -21.92 21.81
C PRO A 88 4.63 -20.49 21.32
N MET A 89 5.28 -19.68 22.16
CA MET A 89 5.80 -18.39 21.72
C MET A 89 6.84 -18.61 20.61
N PRO A 90 6.79 -17.84 19.51
CA PRO A 90 7.71 -18.01 18.41
C PRO A 90 9.13 -17.59 18.82
N TRP A 91 10.14 -18.29 18.27
CA TRP A 91 11.55 -17.94 18.53
C TRP A 91 11.96 -16.62 17.86
N ARG A 92 11.27 -16.24 16.78
CA ARG A 92 11.55 -15.02 16.02
C ARG A 92 10.25 -14.31 15.66
N PHE A 93 10.11 -13.09 16.18
CA PHE A 93 9.03 -12.20 15.81
C PHE A 93 9.38 -11.38 14.57
N LYS A 94 8.36 -11.10 13.77
CA LYS A 94 8.46 -10.18 12.62
C LYS A 94 8.11 -8.74 13.01
N ASP A 95 7.23 -8.59 13.99
CA ASP A 95 6.85 -7.31 14.58
C ASP A 95 7.54 -7.11 15.93
N MET A 96 8.08 -5.90 16.15
CA MET A 96 8.77 -5.53 17.37
C MET A 96 7.82 -5.43 18.56
N LEU A 97 6.60 -4.96 18.33
CA LEU A 97 5.60 -4.79 19.39
C LEU A 97 5.18 -6.14 19.96
N SER A 98 4.91 -7.13 19.10
CA SER A 98 4.59 -8.50 19.52
C SER A 98 5.71 -9.13 20.37
N ASP A 99 6.97 -8.93 20.00
CA ASP A 99 8.14 -9.42 20.77
C ASP A 99 8.18 -8.80 22.18
N LEU A 100 8.11 -7.47 22.26
CA LEU A 100 8.16 -6.77 23.54
C LEU A 100 6.98 -7.13 24.46
N LYS A 101 5.78 -7.31 23.88
CA LYS A 101 4.61 -7.78 24.62
C LYS A 101 4.74 -9.22 25.08
N ALA A 102 5.30 -10.11 24.27
CA ALA A 102 5.57 -11.49 24.67
C ALA A 102 6.55 -11.55 25.85
N GLN A 103 7.59 -10.71 25.84
CA GLN A 103 8.51 -10.57 26.96
C GLN A 103 7.79 -10.07 28.22
N ALA A 104 7.01 -8.99 28.12
CA ALA A 104 6.24 -8.45 29.24
C ALA A 104 5.24 -9.47 29.81
N GLU A 105 4.53 -10.21 28.96
CA GLU A 105 3.62 -11.28 29.36
C GLU A 105 4.35 -12.34 30.18
N GLY A 106 5.50 -12.82 29.68
CA GLY A 106 6.33 -13.79 30.40
C GLY A 106 6.77 -13.28 31.77
N MET A 107 7.13 -12.00 31.89
CA MET A 107 7.50 -11.39 33.17
C MET A 107 6.35 -11.35 34.17
N VAL A 108 5.15 -10.97 33.72
CA VAL A 108 3.96 -10.94 34.57
C VAL A 108 3.61 -12.35 35.04
N LEU A 109 3.52 -13.31 34.13
CA LEU A 109 3.16 -14.70 34.48
C LEU A 109 4.20 -15.34 35.42
N PHE A 110 5.49 -15.03 35.24
CA PHE A 110 6.55 -15.52 36.14
C PHE A 110 6.45 -14.93 37.56
N SER A 111 5.86 -13.75 37.72
CA SER A 111 5.67 -13.12 39.02
C SER A 111 4.51 -13.71 39.84
N ASN A 112 3.75 -14.65 39.27
CA ASN A 112 2.66 -15.33 39.96
C ASN A 112 3.14 -16.09 41.20
N GLY A 113 2.45 -15.91 42.31
CA GLY A 113 2.75 -16.55 43.61
C GLY A 113 3.91 -15.92 44.37
N CYS A 114 4.65 -14.98 43.77
CA CYS A 114 5.69 -14.23 44.48
C CYS A 114 5.05 -13.20 45.41
N ASP A 115 5.39 -13.23 46.70
CA ASP A 115 4.85 -12.33 47.72
C ASP A 115 3.31 -12.29 47.79
N GLY A 116 2.66 -13.40 47.41
CA GLY A 116 1.19 -13.52 47.38
C GLY A 116 0.50 -12.85 46.19
N LEU A 117 1.27 -12.34 45.21
CA LEU A 117 0.74 -11.71 44.00
C LEU A 117 0.16 -12.77 43.04
N LEU A 118 -1.09 -12.59 42.64
CA LEU A 118 -1.74 -13.44 41.64
C LEU A 118 -1.79 -12.72 40.30
N THR A 119 -1.40 -13.41 39.24
CA THR A 119 -1.33 -12.78 37.92
C THR A 119 -2.20 -13.48 36.88
N CYS A 120 -2.67 -12.75 35.88
CA CYS A 120 -3.38 -13.29 34.72
C CYS A 120 -3.09 -12.43 33.49
N ALA A 121 -2.93 -13.05 32.33
CA ALA A 121 -2.75 -12.33 31.06
C ALA A 121 -3.93 -12.57 30.11
N LEU A 122 -4.45 -11.52 29.50
CA LEU A 122 -5.51 -11.61 28.49
C LEU A 122 -4.95 -11.28 27.12
N ARG A 123 -5.23 -12.12 26.12
CA ARG A 123 -4.77 -12.01 24.73
C ARG A 123 -5.96 -11.68 23.82
N PRO A 124 -6.42 -10.43 23.76
CA PRO A 124 -7.46 -10.03 22.83
C PRO A 124 -6.97 -10.10 21.38
N SER A 125 -7.86 -10.51 20.46
CA SER A 125 -7.62 -10.49 19.01
C SER A 125 -8.19 -9.22 18.38
N ASN A 126 -7.42 -8.56 17.50
CA ASN A 126 -7.80 -7.36 16.73
C ASN A 126 -8.85 -6.48 17.41
N ALA A 127 -8.45 -5.78 18.47
CA ALA A 127 -9.35 -4.92 19.22
C ALA A 127 -9.89 -3.77 18.35
N PHE A 128 -11.20 -3.54 18.38
CA PHE A 128 -11.85 -2.43 17.69
C PHE A 128 -12.96 -1.81 18.54
N GLY A 129 -13.31 -0.55 18.28
CA GLY A 129 -14.37 0.14 19.00
C GLY A 129 -14.24 1.66 18.98
N PRO A 130 -15.15 2.37 19.68
CA PRO A 130 -15.07 3.81 19.88
C PRO A 130 -13.71 4.25 20.44
N GLY A 131 -13.13 5.29 19.84
CA GLY A 131 -11.83 5.82 20.26
C GLY A 131 -10.60 5.01 19.83
N ASP A 132 -10.77 4.03 18.93
CA ASP A 132 -9.65 3.35 18.29
C ASP A 132 -8.74 4.36 17.56
N LYS A 133 -7.43 4.19 17.77
CA LYS A 133 -6.38 5.05 17.24
C LYS A 133 -5.59 4.40 16.11
N PHE A 134 -5.81 3.12 15.86
CA PHE A 134 -4.98 2.32 14.97
C PHE A 134 -5.76 1.78 13.79
N LEU A 135 -6.69 0.85 14.00
CA LEU A 135 -7.32 0.11 12.91
C LEU A 135 -8.24 1.03 12.09
N ILE A 136 -9.18 1.72 12.74
CA ILE A 136 -10.13 2.60 12.04
C ILE A 136 -9.41 3.79 11.35
N PRO A 137 -8.50 4.54 12.01
CA PRO A 137 -7.77 5.61 11.34
C PRO A 137 -6.85 5.12 10.22
N PHE A 138 -6.26 3.92 10.34
CA PHE A 138 -5.49 3.30 9.27
C PHE A 138 -6.35 3.03 8.03
N LEU A 139 -7.54 2.44 8.23
CA LEU A 139 -8.50 2.19 7.15
C LEU A 139 -8.95 3.49 6.48
N LEU A 140 -9.28 4.52 7.28
CA LEU A 140 -9.70 5.83 6.78
C LEU A 140 -8.59 6.56 6.02
N THR A 141 -7.35 6.49 6.50
CA THR A 141 -6.20 7.07 5.80
C THR A 141 -5.97 6.36 4.46
N GLY A 142 -6.10 5.03 4.44
CA GLY A 142 -6.10 4.25 3.20
C GLY A 142 -7.24 4.65 2.27
N ALA A 143 -8.43 4.92 2.81
CA ALA A 143 -9.61 5.30 2.03
C ALA A 143 -9.42 6.64 1.33
N LYS A 144 -8.95 7.65 2.08
CA LYS A 144 -8.65 8.99 1.56
C LYS A 144 -7.54 8.98 0.50
N LEU A 145 -6.60 8.05 0.61
CA LEU A 145 -5.54 7.87 -0.39
C LEU A 145 -6.01 7.05 -1.62
N GLY A 146 -7.23 6.52 -1.62
CA GLY A 146 -7.76 5.66 -2.69
C GLY A 146 -7.30 4.20 -2.64
N TRP A 147 -6.61 3.80 -1.57
CA TRP A 147 -6.04 2.46 -1.41
C TRP A 147 -7.08 1.41 -0.99
N THR A 148 -8.20 1.82 -0.39
CA THR A 148 -9.28 0.90 0.00
C THR A 148 -10.04 0.30 -1.17
N LYS A 149 -9.70 0.68 -2.42
CA LYS A 149 -10.20 0.00 -3.62
C LYS A 149 -9.63 -1.43 -3.74
N PHE A 150 -8.52 -1.72 -3.07
CA PHE A 150 -7.78 -2.97 -3.20
C PHE A 150 -7.98 -3.93 -2.02
N ILE A 151 -8.27 -5.18 -2.36
CA ILE A 151 -8.23 -6.34 -1.47
C ILE A 151 -6.86 -7.01 -1.65
N ILE A 152 -6.08 -7.11 -0.57
CA ILE A 152 -4.77 -7.76 -0.62
C ILE A 152 -4.93 -9.25 -0.32
N GLY A 153 -4.40 -10.10 -1.21
CA GLY A 153 -4.50 -11.55 -1.11
C GLY A 153 -5.78 -12.10 -1.77
N SER A 154 -6.21 -13.27 -1.33
CA SER A 154 -7.42 -13.93 -1.86
C SER A 154 -8.72 -13.32 -1.35
N GLY A 155 -8.68 -12.48 -0.32
CA GLY A 155 -9.88 -11.96 0.36
C GLY A 155 -10.56 -12.96 1.30
N GLU A 156 -10.10 -14.21 1.33
CA GLU A 156 -10.69 -15.32 2.08
C GLU A 156 -10.04 -15.54 3.46
N ASN A 157 -9.20 -14.60 3.92
CA ASN A 157 -8.54 -14.72 5.21
C ASN A 157 -9.50 -14.44 6.36
N MET A 158 -9.58 -15.39 7.29
CA MET A 158 -10.44 -15.30 8.47
C MET A 158 -9.66 -14.68 9.64
N CYS A 159 -10.29 -13.74 10.35
CA CYS A 159 -9.71 -13.09 11.51
C CYS A 159 -10.76 -12.97 12.62
N ASP A 160 -10.32 -13.12 13.87
CA ASP A 160 -11.11 -12.75 15.04
C ASP A 160 -10.94 -11.26 15.34
N PHE A 161 -12.06 -10.58 15.56
CA PHE A 161 -12.13 -9.20 16.03
C PHE A 161 -12.84 -9.16 17.37
N THR A 162 -12.31 -8.38 18.31
CA THR A 162 -12.89 -8.28 19.65
C THR A 162 -13.30 -6.83 19.94
N TYR A 163 -14.56 -6.63 20.31
CA TYR A 163 -15.06 -5.30 20.65
C TYR A 163 -14.45 -4.80 21.97
N VAL A 164 -14.07 -3.53 22.05
CA VAL A 164 -13.33 -2.95 23.17
C VAL A 164 -14.03 -3.13 24.53
N GLU A 165 -15.35 -3.05 24.58
CA GLU A 165 -16.09 -3.27 25.84
C GLU A 165 -16.16 -4.75 26.23
N ASN A 166 -16.16 -5.68 25.27
CA ASN A 166 -16.02 -7.10 25.56
C ASN A 166 -14.64 -7.42 26.15
N ILE A 167 -13.60 -6.72 25.69
CA ILE A 167 -12.26 -6.81 26.31
C ILE A 167 -12.32 -6.30 27.75
N ALA A 168 -12.97 -5.17 28.01
CA ALA A 168 -13.15 -4.65 29.37
C ALA A 168 -13.93 -5.63 30.26
N HIS A 169 -15.00 -6.23 29.73
CA HIS A 169 -15.76 -7.27 30.41
C HIS A 169 -14.88 -8.49 30.75
N ALA A 170 -14.06 -8.96 29.80
CA ALA A 170 -13.12 -10.06 30.05
C ALA A 170 -12.15 -9.76 31.21
N HIS A 171 -11.70 -8.51 31.35
CA HIS A 171 -10.85 -8.11 32.48
C HIS A 171 -11.60 -8.20 33.82
N ILE A 172 -12.88 -7.81 33.86
CA ILE A 172 -13.71 -7.91 35.06
C ILE A 172 -13.92 -9.38 35.42
N CYS A 173 -14.33 -10.21 34.45
CA CYS A 173 -14.49 -11.66 34.64
C CYS A 173 -13.21 -12.32 35.17
N ALA A 174 -12.05 -11.96 34.62
CA ALA A 174 -10.77 -12.50 35.06
C ALA A 174 -10.43 -12.10 36.51
N VAL A 175 -10.77 -10.89 36.96
CA VAL A 175 -10.58 -10.49 38.36
C VAL A 175 -11.48 -11.26 39.31
N GLU A 176 -12.74 -11.46 38.93
CA GLU A 176 -13.71 -12.24 39.71
C GLU A 176 -13.27 -13.71 39.78
N ALA A 177 -12.81 -14.28 38.68
CA ALA A 177 -12.31 -15.66 38.63
C ALA A 177 -11.00 -15.84 39.41
N LEU A 178 -10.12 -14.84 39.46
CA LEU A 178 -8.96 -14.85 40.36
C LEU A 178 -9.38 -14.81 41.84
N HIS A 179 -10.56 -14.27 42.17
CA HIS A 179 -11.10 -14.28 43.52
C HIS A 179 -11.72 -15.63 43.90
N SER A 180 -12.51 -16.23 43.00
CA SER A 180 -13.32 -17.42 43.28
C SER A 180 -12.63 -18.75 42.92
N ALA A 181 -11.82 -18.77 41.86
CA ALA A 181 -11.24 -19.97 41.25
C ALA A 181 -9.73 -19.81 41.00
N MET A 182 -9.02 -19.33 42.01
CA MET A 182 -7.61 -18.92 41.96
C MET A 182 -6.68 -19.93 41.26
N THR A 183 -6.77 -21.23 41.57
CA THR A 183 -5.89 -22.26 41.01
C THR A 183 -6.09 -22.51 39.51
N SER A 184 -7.28 -22.19 38.99
CA SER A 184 -7.60 -22.40 37.57
C SER A 184 -7.06 -21.28 36.68
N VAL A 185 -6.94 -20.07 37.24
CA VAL A 185 -6.70 -18.81 36.49
C VAL A 185 -5.33 -18.21 36.76
N ALA A 186 -4.81 -18.30 37.98
CA ALA A 186 -3.56 -17.66 38.37
C ALA A 186 -2.37 -18.22 37.57
N GLY A 187 -1.52 -17.32 37.07
CA GLY A 187 -0.32 -17.63 36.30
C GLY A 187 -0.59 -18.09 34.87
N LYS A 188 -1.79 -17.90 34.32
CA LYS A 188 -2.15 -18.32 32.96
C LYS A 188 -2.50 -17.15 32.06
N ALA A 189 -2.40 -17.40 30.75
CA ALA A 189 -2.87 -16.51 29.70
C ALA A 189 -4.14 -17.07 29.05
N PHE A 190 -5.03 -16.21 28.57
CA PHE A 190 -6.30 -16.61 27.94
C PHE A 190 -6.56 -15.81 26.66
N PHE A 191 -6.98 -16.47 25.58
CA PHE A 191 -7.44 -15.76 24.38
C PHE A 191 -8.84 -15.20 24.56
N ILE A 192 -9.04 -13.96 24.10
CA ILE A 192 -10.33 -13.25 24.20
C ILE A 192 -10.79 -12.84 22.80
N THR A 193 -11.86 -13.48 22.33
CA THR A 193 -12.49 -13.21 21.03
C THR A 193 -13.99 -12.87 21.19
N ASN A 194 -14.63 -12.39 20.12
CA ASN A 194 -16.10 -12.26 20.05
C ASN A 194 -16.81 -13.58 19.66
N LEU A 195 -16.11 -14.71 19.59
CA LEU A 195 -16.64 -16.03 19.18
C LEU A 195 -17.20 -16.10 17.74
N GLN A 196 -16.98 -15.05 16.94
CA GLN A 196 -17.48 -14.92 15.58
C GLN A 196 -16.30 -14.58 14.65
N PRO A 197 -15.57 -15.58 14.14
CA PRO A 197 -14.53 -15.34 13.16
C PRO A 197 -15.17 -14.86 11.85
N VAL A 198 -14.68 -13.76 11.31
CA VAL A 198 -15.19 -13.17 10.06
C VAL A 198 -14.05 -13.01 9.05
N LYS A 199 -14.40 -12.91 7.77
CA LYS A 199 -13.42 -12.55 6.75
C LYS A 199 -12.91 -11.14 7.04
N PHE A 200 -11.60 -10.98 7.07
CA PHE A 200 -10.95 -9.69 7.34
C PHE A 200 -11.50 -8.58 6.42
N TRP A 201 -11.58 -8.87 5.13
CA TRP A 201 -12.05 -7.91 4.13
C TRP A 201 -13.55 -7.64 4.23
N GLU A 202 -14.36 -8.60 4.67
CA GLU A 202 -15.78 -8.35 4.93
C GLU A 202 -15.96 -7.36 6.09
N PHE A 203 -15.21 -7.54 7.18
CA PHE A 203 -15.19 -6.59 8.29
C PHE A 203 -14.76 -5.18 7.84
N VAL A 204 -13.70 -5.07 7.04
CA VAL A 204 -13.25 -3.79 6.47
C VAL A 204 -14.34 -3.17 5.58
N CYS A 205 -15.02 -3.96 4.76
CA CYS A 205 -16.13 -3.48 3.93
C CYS A 205 -17.25 -2.89 4.79
N LEU A 206 -17.68 -3.58 5.85
CA LEU A 206 -18.75 -3.11 6.74
C LEU A 206 -18.43 -1.75 7.39
N ILE A 207 -17.19 -1.59 7.87
CA ILE A 207 -16.74 -0.32 8.47
C ILE A 207 -16.69 0.81 7.43
N LEU A 208 -16.13 0.54 6.25
CA LEU A 208 -16.00 1.54 5.19
C LEU A 208 -17.36 1.96 4.64
N GLU A 209 -18.24 1.01 4.34
CA GLU A 209 -19.60 1.25 3.88
C GLU A 209 -20.40 2.06 4.92
N GLY A 210 -20.26 1.71 6.20
CA GLY A 210 -20.90 2.44 7.29
C GLY A 210 -20.43 3.89 7.46
N LEU A 211 -19.19 4.20 7.06
CA LEU A 211 -18.62 5.54 7.11
C LEU A 211 -18.78 6.32 5.79
N GLY A 212 -19.57 5.78 4.84
CA GLY A 212 -19.87 6.43 3.56
C GLY A 212 -18.81 6.22 2.46
N TYR A 213 -17.82 5.36 2.68
CA TYR A 213 -16.78 5.04 1.70
C TYR A 213 -17.19 3.86 0.80
N GLN A 214 -16.58 3.77 -0.40
CA GLN A 214 -16.85 2.68 -1.34
C GLN A 214 -16.23 1.35 -0.90
N ARG A 215 -16.91 0.25 -1.23
CA ARG A 215 -16.45 -1.11 -0.99
C ARG A 215 -15.20 -1.44 -1.84
N PRO A 216 -14.14 -2.03 -1.25
CA PRO A 216 -13.04 -2.62 -2.01
C PRO A 216 -13.54 -3.68 -3.00
N THR A 217 -13.08 -3.63 -4.26
CA THR A 217 -13.47 -4.60 -5.30
C THR A 217 -12.31 -5.24 -6.05
N VAL A 218 -11.13 -4.61 -6.05
CA VAL A 218 -10.00 -5.06 -6.87
C VAL A 218 -9.08 -5.95 -6.05
N GLN A 219 -8.94 -7.22 -6.43
CA GLN A 219 -8.03 -8.14 -5.73
C GLN A 219 -6.60 -7.99 -6.24
N LEU A 220 -5.64 -7.87 -5.32
CA LEU A 220 -4.21 -7.80 -5.62
C LEU A 220 -3.49 -8.96 -4.92
N PRO A 221 -2.75 -9.81 -5.64
CA PRO A 221 -1.98 -10.88 -5.02
C PRO A 221 -0.97 -10.34 -3.97
N ALA A 222 -1.01 -10.87 -2.75
CA ALA A 222 -0.18 -10.39 -1.63
C ALA A 222 1.34 -10.37 -1.92
N ARG A 223 1.83 -11.34 -2.72
CA ARG A 223 3.24 -11.38 -3.15
C ARG A 223 3.63 -10.17 -4.02
N MET A 224 2.71 -9.68 -4.85
CA MET A 224 2.96 -8.53 -5.70
C MET A 224 3.03 -7.24 -4.89
N VAL A 225 2.08 -7.07 -3.98
CA VAL A 225 2.06 -5.93 -3.06
C VAL A 225 3.32 -5.90 -2.20
N SER A 226 3.72 -7.06 -1.68
CA SER A 226 4.98 -7.20 -0.92
C SER A 226 6.21 -6.84 -1.76
N PHE A 227 6.31 -7.32 -3.00
CA PHE A 227 7.42 -6.97 -3.90
C PHE A 227 7.46 -5.48 -4.22
N PHE A 228 6.31 -4.86 -4.49
CA PHE A 228 6.20 -3.42 -4.72
C PHE A 228 6.74 -2.64 -3.53
N PHE A 229 6.36 -2.99 -2.30
CA PHE A 229 6.87 -2.32 -1.11
C PHE A 229 8.35 -2.55 -0.84
N VAL A 230 8.86 -3.76 -1.09
CA VAL A 230 10.30 -4.03 -1.01
C VAL A 230 11.08 -3.18 -2.01
N LEU A 231 10.56 -3.04 -3.24
CA LEU A 231 11.16 -2.20 -4.27
C LEU A 231 11.13 -0.73 -3.88
N VAL A 232 9.99 -0.20 -3.43
CA VAL A 232 9.86 1.18 -2.98
C VAL A 232 10.82 1.45 -1.80
N ARG A 233 10.87 0.55 -0.80
CA ARG A 233 11.81 0.66 0.33
C ARG A 233 13.27 0.63 -0.12
N TRP A 234 13.61 -0.22 -1.09
CA TRP A 234 14.96 -0.28 -1.66
C TRP A 234 15.33 1.02 -2.38
N VAL A 235 14.41 1.56 -3.19
CA VAL A 235 14.58 2.85 -3.89
C VAL A 235 14.73 3.98 -2.88
N HIS A 236 13.86 4.08 -1.87
CA HIS A 236 13.93 5.10 -0.81
C HIS A 236 15.26 5.06 -0.05
N LYS A 237 15.69 3.86 0.35
CA LYS A 237 16.98 3.64 1.01
C LYS A 237 18.16 4.08 0.13
N LYS A 238 18.06 3.88 -1.19
CA LYS A 238 19.10 4.28 -2.14
C LYS A 238 19.10 5.79 -2.44
N LEU A 239 17.94 6.44 -2.38
CA LEU A 239 17.79 7.88 -2.54
C LEU A 239 18.03 8.70 -1.26
N GLY A 240 18.25 8.06 -0.11
CA GLY A 240 18.55 8.76 1.15
C GLY A 240 17.39 9.56 1.73
N TYR A 241 16.15 9.33 1.29
CA TYR A 241 14.97 9.95 1.86
C TYR A 241 14.52 9.17 3.11
N GLU A 242 14.76 9.73 4.29
CA GLU A 242 14.14 9.31 5.56
C GLU A 242 12.78 10.01 5.72
N GLY A 243 11.84 9.69 4.84
CA GLY A 243 10.47 10.20 4.92
C GLY A 243 9.55 9.25 5.70
N ASP A 244 8.93 9.77 6.76
CA ASP A 244 8.03 9.05 7.69
C ASP A 244 6.69 8.58 7.06
N VAL A 245 6.32 9.14 5.90
CA VAL A 245 5.00 8.94 5.27
C VAL A 245 4.78 7.49 4.83
N LEU A 246 5.85 6.70 4.66
CA LEU A 246 5.77 5.28 4.27
C LEU A 246 5.81 4.28 5.44
N SER A 247 5.85 4.76 6.69
CA SER A 247 5.92 3.88 7.88
C SER A 247 4.65 3.00 8.03
N LEU A 248 3.51 3.49 7.53
CA LEU A 248 2.22 2.78 7.49
C LEU A 248 2.19 1.59 6.52
N LEU A 249 3.18 1.47 5.63
CA LEU A 249 3.18 0.50 4.53
C LEU A 249 4.39 -0.45 4.61
N THR A 250 4.67 -0.89 5.83
CA THR A 250 5.71 -1.89 6.08
C THR A 250 5.23 -3.26 5.57
N PRO A 251 6.09 -4.13 5.00
CA PRO A 251 5.72 -5.49 4.59
C PRO A 251 4.96 -6.28 5.68
N VAL A 252 5.20 -5.97 6.95
CA VAL A 252 4.47 -6.51 8.11
C VAL A 252 2.96 -6.32 7.99
N ASN A 253 2.49 -5.15 7.55
CA ASN A 253 1.07 -4.86 7.38
C ASN A 253 0.47 -5.64 6.21
N VAL A 254 1.21 -5.85 5.11
CA VAL A 254 0.75 -6.70 4.00
C VAL A 254 0.50 -8.14 4.45
N HIS A 255 1.34 -8.65 5.35
CA HIS A 255 1.15 -9.98 5.93
C HIS A 255 -0.03 -10.03 6.90
N LEU A 256 -0.20 -9.01 7.74
CA LEU A 256 -1.37 -8.91 8.62
C LEU A 256 -2.69 -8.95 7.83
N LEU A 257 -2.71 -8.32 6.65
CA LEU A 257 -3.89 -8.20 5.79
C LEU A 257 -4.19 -9.47 4.96
N SER A 258 -3.25 -10.43 4.88
CA SER A 258 -3.39 -11.61 4.02
C SER A 258 -3.50 -12.95 4.77
N HIS A 259 -3.04 -13.02 6.02
CA HIS A 259 -2.99 -14.26 6.78
C HIS A 259 -4.27 -14.52 7.56
N THR A 260 -4.59 -15.80 7.75
CA THR A 260 -5.72 -16.25 8.58
C THR A 260 -5.26 -16.42 10.02
N LYS A 261 -5.97 -15.79 10.96
CA LYS A 261 -5.69 -15.89 12.40
C LYS A 261 -7.00 -16.05 13.16
N THR A 262 -7.29 -17.27 13.58
CA THR A 262 -8.42 -17.57 14.46
C THR A 262 -7.96 -18.25 15.74
N PHE A 263 -8.61 -17.94 16.86
CA PHE A 263 -8.22 -18.38 18.19
C PHE A 263 -9.41 -18.99 18.94
N ASN A 264 -9.10 -20.03 19.72
CA ASN A 264 -10.07 -20.72 20.55
C ASN A 264 -10.22 -19.98 21.89
N CYS A 265 -11.45 -19.57 22.20
CA CYS A 265 -11.79 -18.85 23.44
C CYS A 265 -12.47 -19.76 24.50
N SER A 266 -12.54 -21.08 24.28
CA SER A 266 -13.23 -22.02 25.17
C SER A 266 -12.60 -22.11 26.56
N VAL A 267 -11.27 -21.99 26.68
CA VAL A 267 -10.61 -22.00 28.00
C VAL A 267 -11.01 -20.76 28.80
N ALA A 268 -11.10 -19.59 28.16
CA ALA A 268 -11.59 -18.38 28.80
C ALA A 268 -13.06 -18.52 29.24
N GLN A 269 -13.94 -19.09 28.39
CA GLN A 269 -15.33 -19.36 28.76
C GLN A 269 -15.45 -20.24 30.00
N ASN A 270 -14.65 -21.31 30.06
CA ASN A 270 -14.74 -22.29 31.14
C ASN A 270 -14.05 -21.86 32.45
N HIS A 271 -12.91 -21.17 32.36
CA HIS A 271 -12.08 -20.87 33.54
C HIS A 271 -12.32 -19.48 34.12
N ILE A 272 -12.56 -18.48 33.27
CA ILE A 272 -12.85 -17.11 33.71
C ILE A 272 -14.33 -16.73 33.59
N GLY A 273 -15.17 -17.59 33.00
CA GLY A 273 -16.60 -17.32 32.84
C GLY A 273 -16.90 -16.24 31.80
N TYR A 274 -15.97 -15.97 30.88
CA TYR A 274 -16.14 -14.91 29.89
C TYR A 274 -17.09 -15.32 28.77
N SER A 275 -18.04 -14.46 28.46
CA SER A 275 -18.80 -14.49 27.21
C SER A 275 -18.93 -13.06 26.65
N PRO A 276 -18.87 -12.87 25.32
CA PRO A 276 -19.09 -11.55 24.72
C PRO A 276 -20.51 -11.06 25.04
N ILE A 277 -20.62 -9.84 25.55
CA ILE A 277 -21.91 -9.20 25.85
C ILE A 277 -22.46 -8.56 24.58
N ILE A 278 -21.57 -7.90 23.83
CA ILE A 278 -21.90 -7.16 22.62
C ILE A 278 -21.55 -8.01 21.41
N SER A 279 -22.49 -8.14 20.48
CA SER A 279 -22.29 -8.87 19.24
C SER A 279 -21.32 -8.12 18.30
N LEU A 280 -20.74 -8.81 17.33
CA LEU A 280 -19.83 -8.14 16.38
C LEU A 280 -20.56 -7.07 15.56
N GLU A 281 -21.78 -7.33 15.10
CA GLU A 281 -22.60 -6.41 14.30
C GLU A 281 -22.97 -5.13 15.08
N GLU A 282 -23.36 -5.29 16.34
CA GLU A 282 -23.64 -4.16 17.24
C GLU A 282 -22.38 -3.35 17.53
N GLY A 283 -21.25 -4.02 17.81
CA GLY A 283 -19.96 -3.35 18.01
C GLY A 283 -19.50 -2.55 16.77
N VAL A 284 -19.73 -3.08 15.56
CA VAL A 284 -19.45 -2.37 14.30
C VAL A 284 -20.31 -1.12 14.18
N THR A 285 -21.61 -1.23 14.47
CA THR A 285 -22.56 -0.10 14.43
C THR A 285 -22.15 1.02 15.40
N LEU A 286 -21.84 0.67 16.66
CA LEU A 286 -21.38 1.63 17.67
C LEU A 286 -20.04 2.28 17.28
N THR A 287 -19.15 1.52 16.64
CA THR A 287 -17.89 2.05 16.14
C THR A 287 -18.14 3.09 15.04
N ILE A 288 -18.98 2.76 14.05
CA ILE A 288 -19.36 3.68 12.97
C ILE A 288 -19.96 4.97 13.54
N GLU A 289 -20.90 4.86 14.49
CA GLU A 289 -21.51 6.02 15.14
C GLU A 289 -20.47 6.92 15.82
N SER A 290 -19.50 6.34 16.54
CA SER A 290 -18.42 7.11 17.18
C SER A 290 -17.52 7.83 16.17
N PHE A 291 -17.35 7.28 14.96
CA PHE A 291 -16.51 7.85 13.91
C PHE A 291 -17.30 8.62 12.85
N SER A 292 -18.61 8.83 13.03
CA SER A 292 -19.49 9.61 12.13
C SER A 292 -18.98 11.04 11.88
N HIS A 293 -18.23 11.64 12.82
CA HIS A 293 -17.59 12.94 12.61
C HIS A 293 -16.49 12.92 11.53
N LEU A 294 -15.98 11.75 11.16
CA LEU A 294 -15.03 11.52 10.05
C LEU A 294 -15.73 11.02 8.77
N GLU A 295 -17.05 10.90 8.80
CA GLU A 295 -17.87 10.63 7.62
C GLU A 295 -17.60 11.73 6.61
N GLU A 296 -17.26 11.33 5.39
CA GLU A 296 -16.98 12.28 4.34
C GLU A 296 -18.30 12.84 3.83
N ALA A 297 -18.60 14.10 4.16
CA ALA A 297 -19.67 14.86 3.51
C ALA A 297 -19.24 15.17 2.07
N SER A 298 -19.34 14.21 1.14
CA SER A 298 -19.08 14.52 -0.26
C SER A 298 -19.89 13.64 -1.24
N PRO A 299 -20.17 14.20 -2.43
CA PRO A 299 -21.33 13.90 -3.24
C PRO A 299 -21.24 12.50 -3.82
N SER A 300 -22.35 11.77 -3.75
CA SER A 300 -22.65 10.52 -4.48
C SER A 300 -21.72 10.26 -5.67
N MET A 301 -20.60 9.58 -5.39
CA MET A 301 -19.73 9.03 -6.41
C MET A 301 -20.44 7.78 -6.95
N ARG A 302 -21.41 8.00 -7.84
CA ARG A 302 -22.05 6.94 -8.60
C ARG A 302 -20.98 6.28 -9.46
N PHE A 303 -20.61 5.05 -9.12
CA PHE A 303 -20.14 4.10 -10.13
C PHE A 303 -21.30 3.93 -11.12
N GLN A 304 -21.29 4.72 -12.21
CA GLN A 304 -22.01 4.27 -13.38
C GLN A 304 -21.24 3.06 -13.88
N ASN A 305 -21.91 1.91 -13.88
CA ASN A 305 -21.66 0.87 -14.87
C ASN A 305 -21.94 1.49 -16.25
N SER A 306 -21.07 2.38 -16.73
CA SER A 306 -21.11 2.84 -18.10
C SER A 306 -20.29 1.85 -18.91
N THR A 307 -20.98 1.21 -19.84
CA THR A 307 -20.45 0.38 -20.91
C THR A 307 -19.61 1.20 -21.91
N GLU A 308 -19.06 2.33 -21.49
CA GLU A 308 -18.25 3.24 -22.30
C GLU A 308 -16.77 3.03 -21.99
N PRO A 309 -15.91 2.89 -23.01
CA PRO A 309 -14.48 2.70 -22.80
C PRO A 309 -13.85 3.95 -22.19
N SER A 310 -13.05 3.77 -21.12
CA SER A 310 -12.26 4.83 -20.47
C SER A 310 -11.41 5.62 -21.48
N LYS A 311 -11.21 6.92 -21.27
CA LYS A 311 -10.36 7.73 -22.17
C LYS A 311 -8.93 7.19 -22.23
N ALA A 312 -8.46 6.56 -21.15
CA ALA A 312 -7.17 5.88 -21.09
C ALA A 312 -7.07 4.73 -22.12
N ASN A 313 -8.13 3.93 -22.26
CA ASN A 313 -8.21 2.84 -23.24
C ASN A 313 -8.20 3.38 -24.69
N ILE A 314 -8.85 4.53 -24.92
CA ILE A 314 -8.84 5.22 -26.21
C ILE A 314 -7.43 5.76 -26.52
N MET A 315 -6.76 6.39 -25.55
CA MET A 315 -5.40 6.93 -25.72
C MET A 315 -4.34 5.85 -26.01
N LEU A 316 -4.51 4.67 -25.44
CA LEU A 316 -3.62 3.52 -25.68
C LEU A 316 -3.93 2.77 -26.99
N GLY A 317 -4.91 3.25 -27.78
CA GLY A 317 -5.23 2.74 -29.10
C GLY A 317 -6.05 1.45 -29.10
N SER A 318 -6.80 1.19 -28.01
CA SER A 318 -7.76 0.09 -27.83
C SER A 318 -7.32 -1.26 -28.43
N GLY A 319 -6.66 -2.08 -27.61
CA GLY A 319 -6.20 -3.41 -28.00
C GLY A 319 -5.32 -4.06 -26.93
N ARG A 320 -4.57 -5.11 -27.29
CA ARG A 320 -3.81 -5.92 -26.32
C ARG A 320 -2.85 -5.13 -25.43
N VAL A 321 -2.27 -4.03 -25.92
CA VAL A 321 -1.37 -3.19 -25.13
C VAL A 321 -2.14 -2.36 -24.11
N ALA A 322 -3.31 -1.84 -24.47
CA ALA A 322 -4.22 -1.17 -23.55
C ALA A 322 -4.71 -2.15 -22.48
N ASP A 323 -5.10 -3.36 -22.89
CA ASP A 323 -5.52 -4.41 -21.96
C ASP A 323 -4.41 -4.81 -20.97
N ILE A 324 -3.15 -4.80 -21.42
CA ILE A 324 -1.99 -5.08 -20.57
C ILE A 324 -1.70 -3.89 -19.65
N LEU A 325 -1.61 -2.66 -20.15
CA LEU A 325 -1.24 -1.50 -19.33
C LEU A 325 -2.36 -1.04 -18.37
N LEU A 326 -3.61 -1.33 -18.71
CA LEU A 326 -4.78 -1.11 -17.85
C LEU A 326 -5.14 -2.35 -17.02
N TRP A 327 -4.29 -3.38 -17.01
CA TRP A 327 -4.43 -4.55 -16.13
C TRP A 327 -5.74 -5.36 -16.30
N ARG A 328 -6.32 -5.39 -17.51
CA ARG A 328 -7.55 -6.15 -17.79
C ARG A 328 -7.36 -7.67 -17.75
N ASP A 329 -6.15 -8.15 -18.04
CA ASP A 329 -5.74 -9.56 -17.90
C ASP A 329 -4.50 -9.62 -17.00
N GLU A 330 -4.71 -9.92 -15.72
CA GLU A 330 -3.70 -9.90 -14.66
C GLU A 330 -2.52 -10.81 -14.97
N LYS A 331 -2.78 -12.02 -15.48
CA LYS A 331 -1.73 -13.03 -15.74
C LYS A 331 -0.83 -12.59 -16.88
N LYS A 332 -1.41 -12.06 -17.95
CA LYS A 332 -0.63 -11.57 -19.11
C LYS A 332 0.14 -10.30 -18.76
N THR A 333 -0.49 -9.39 -18.03
CA THR A 333 0.14 -8.14 -17.59
C THR A 333 1.30 -8.40 -16.66
N PHE A 334 1.10 -9.26 -15.67
CA PHE A 334 2.15 -9.66 -14.74
C PHE A 334 3.30 -10.39 -15.44
N SER A 335 3.00 -11.31 -16.35
CA SER A 335 4.03 -11.97 -17.16
C SER A 335 4.85 -10.96 -17.98
N CYS A 336 4.18 -9.97 -18.58
CA CYS A 336 4.83 -8.90 -19.34
C CYS A 336 5.69 -7.98 -18.46
N PHE A 337 5.19 -7.59 -17.27
CA PHE A 337 5.92 -6.80 -16.30
C PHE A 337 7.14 -7.55 -15.76
N LEU A 338 6.97 -8.83 -15.38
CA LEU A 338 8.04 -9.68 -14.88
C LEU A 338 9.11 -9.91 -15.96
N ALA A 339 8.69 -10.22 -17.20
CA ALA A 339 9.61 -10.35 -18.33
C ALA A 339 10.38 -9.04 -18.59
N SER A 340 9.69 -7.89 -18.54
CA SER A 340 10.32 -6.57 -18.72
C SER A 340 11.29 -6.22 -17.59
N SER A 341 10.95 -6.57 -16.34
CA SER A 341 11.80 -6.39 -15.16
C SER A 341 13.03 -7.31 -15.18
N LEU A 342 12.87 -8.56 -15.62
CA LEU A 342 13.98 -9.51 -15.82
C LEU A 342 14.91 -9.05 -16.96
N LEU A 343 14.36 -8.59 -18.07
CA LEU A 343 15.14 -8.00 -19.17
C LEU A 343 15.89 -6.75 -18.71
N PHE A 344 15.23 -5.89 -17.93
CA PHE A 344 15.84 -4.73 -17.31
C PHE A 344 17.01 -5.12 -16.38
N HIS A 345 16.82 -6.13 -15.53
CA HIS A 345 17.87 -6.62 -14.65
C HIS A 345 19.08 -7.17 -15.43
N TRP A 346 18.80 -7.94 -16.49
CA TRP A 346 19.81 -8.57 -17.34
C TRP A 346 20.65 -7.56 -18.12
N TYR A 347 20.01 -6.55 -18.72
CA TYR A 347 20.71 -5.57 -19.56
C TYR A 347 21.29 -4.38 -18.78
N ILE A 348 20.63 -3.94 -17.71
CA ILE A 348 20.92 -2.63 -17.11
C ILE A 348 21.53 -2.74 -15.70
N LEU A 349 21.06 -3.65 -14.85
CA LEU A 349 21.67 -3.84 -13.52
C LEU A 349 22.95 -4.67 -13.56
N SER A 350 23.06 -5.60 -14.52
CA SER A 350 24.19 -6.53 -14.59
C SER A 350 25.52 -5.86 -14.96
N GLY A 351 25.54 -4.54 -15.26
CA GLY A 351 26.74 -3.79 -15.61
C GLY A 351 27.43 -4.24 -16.90
N ARG A 352 26.75 -5.04 -17.72
CA ARG A 352 27.29 -5.61 -18.97
C ARG A 352 27.02 -4.66 -20.13
N THR A 353 27.92 -4.62 -21.10
CA THR A 353 27.68 -3.91 -22.35
C THR A 353 26.54 -4.60 -23.11
N PHE A 354 25.74 -3.82 -23.85
CA PHE A 354 24.63 -4.34 -24.67
C PHE A 354 25.10 -5.49 -25.58
N ILE A 355 26.26 -5.32 -26.21
CA ILE A 355 26.87 -6.31 -27.09
C ILE A 355 27.15 -7.64 -26.36
N SER A 356 27.75 -7.59 -25.16
CA SER A 356 28.05 -8.79 -24.36
C SER A 356 26.79 -9.50 -23.89
N SER A 357 25.76 -8.73 -23.53
CA SER A 357 24.45 -9.25 -23.11
C SER A 357 23.73 -9.97 -24.25
N THR A 358 23.66 -9.33 -25.42
CA THR A 358 23.03 -9.88 -26.63
C THR A 358 23.76 -11.14 -27.10
N ALA A 359 25.10 -11.15 -27.09
CA ALA A 359 25.88 -12.33 -27.46
C ALA A 359 25.61 -13.54 -26.54
N LYS A 360 25.44 -13.31 -25.23
CA LYS A 360 25.11 -14.38 -24.27
C LYS A 360 23.69 -14.89 -24.43
N LEU A 361 22.72 -14.02 -24.73
CA LEU A 361 21.35 -14.45 -25.03
C LEU A 361 21.28 -15.25 -26.32
N LEU A 362 22.02 -14.85 -27.35
CA LEU A 362 22.17 -15.63 -28.58
C LEU A 362 22.81 -16.99 -28.30
N LEU A 363 23.85 -17.04 -27.47
CA LEU A 363 24.48 -18.30 -27.05
C LEU A 363 23.51 -19.23 -26.32
N VAL A 364 22.70 -18.69 -25.40
CA VAL A 364 21.65 -19.46 -24.71
C VAL A 364 20.58 -19.93 -25.71
N GLY A 365 20.17 -19.07 -26.65
CA GLY A 365 19.25 -19.44 -27.72
C GLY A 365 19.77 -20.59 -28.58
N ILE A 366 21.05 -20.53 -28.97
CA ILE A 366 21.74 -21.61 -29.70
C ILE A 366 21.80 -22.87 -28.84
N ALA A 367 22.13 -22.77 -27.56
CA ALA A 367 22.17 -23.93 -26.65
C ALA A 367 20.79 -24.58 -26.46
N ILE A 368 19.72 -23.78 -26.39
CA ILE A 368 18.34 -24.26 -26.33
C ILE A 368 17.96 -24.94 -27.64
N LEU A 369 18.23 -24.32 -28.79
CA LEU A 369 17.96 -24.91 -30.11
C LEU A 369 18.76 -26.20 -30.31
N PHE A 370 20.01 -26.24 -29.86
CA PHE A 370 20.85 -27.44 -29.88
C PHE A 370 20.30 -28.53 -28.95
N SER A 371 19.86 -28.16 -27.75
CA SER A 371 19.25 -29.09 -26.79
C SER A 371 17.94 -29.66 -27.35
N ILE A 372 17.08 -28.83 -27.94
CA ILE A 372 15.84 -29.24 -28.60
C ILE A 372 16.13 -30.13 -29.81
N GLY A 373 17.20 -29.85 -30.56
CA GLY A 373 17.63 -30.66 -31.71
C GLY A 373 18.25 -32.01 -31.33
N PHE A 374 18.77 -32.16 -30.10
CA PHE A 374 19.37 -33.40 -29.60
C PHE A 374 18.41 -34.26 -28.78
N LEU A 375 17.23 -33.72 -28.40
CA LEU A 375 16.20 -34.48 -27.68
C LEU A 375 15.58 -35.56 -28.61
N PRO A 376 15.55 -36.84 -28.21
CA PRO A 376 14.88 -37.87 -29.00
C PRO A 376 13.37 -37.61 -29.05
N SER A 377 12.72 -38.01 -30.15
CA SER A 377 11.30 -37.72 -30.47
C SER A 377 10.28 -38.28 -29.45
N ARG A 378 10.74 -39.04 -28.45
CA ARG A 378 9.95 -39.48 -27.29
C ARG A 378 10.80 -39.49 -26.03
N MET A 379 10.45 -38.63 -25.06
CA MET A 379 10.84 -38.77 -23.66
C MET A 379 9.61 -38.52 -22.78
N PHE A 380 9.40 -39.37 -21.78
CA PHE A 380 8.32 -39.25 -20.78
C PHE A 380 6.90 -39.07 -21.37
N GLY A 381 6.56 -39.79 -22.45
CA GLY A 381 5.18 -39.83 -22.96
C GLY A 381 4.70 -38.61 -23.74
N PHE A 382 5.52 -37.57 -23.91
CA PHE A 382 5.21 -36.41 -24.76
C PHE A 382 5.92 -36.52 -26.12
N THR A 383 5.18 -36.33 -27.21
CA THR A 383 5.72 -36.28 -28.58
C THR A 383 6.23 -34.89 -28.90
N PHE A 384 7.55 -34.71 -28.99
CA PHE A 384 8.15 -33.46 -29.47
C PHE A 384 8.30 -33.50 -30.99
N GLN A 385 7.75 -32.50 -31.68
CA GLN A 385 7.87 -32.33 -33.12
C GLN A 385 9.29 -31.81 -33.43
N GLY A 386 10.14 -32.65 -34.02
CA GLY A 386 11.49 -32.27 -34.43
C GLY A 386 11.43 -31.11 -35.44
N ILE A 387 12.21 -30.06 -35.17
CA ILE A 387 12.29 -28.88 -36.05
C ILE A 387 12.85 -29.33 -37.41
N SER A 388 12.16 -28.97 -38.50
CA SER A 388 12.60 -29.29 -39.86
C SER A 388 13.94 -28.60 -40.16
N SER A 389 14.81 -29.30 -40.86
CA SER A 389 16.23 -28.94 -41.08
C SER A 389 16.47 -27.82 -42.10
N TYR A 390 15.52 -26.90 -42.33
CA TYR A 390 15.69 -25.80 -43.28
C TYR A 390 15.13 -24.49 -42.71
N PHE A 391 15.99 -23.76 -42.01
CA PHE A 391 15.77 -22.34 -41.71
C PHE A 391 16.17 -21.52 -42.94
N GLU A 392 15.32 -21.49 -43.97
CA GLU A 392 15.47 -20.56 -45.08
C GLU A 392 14.92 -19.20 -44.66
N ILE A 393 15.81 -18.28 -44.29
CA ILE A 393 15.42 -16.86 -44.21
C ILE A 393 15.22 -16.41 -45.65
N SER A 394 13.98 -16.10 -46.04
CA SER A 394 13.68 -15.59 -47.37
C SER A 394 14.58 -14.40 -47.69
N GLU A 395 15.31 -14.46 -48.79
CA GLU A 395 16.23 -13.42 -49.26
C GLU A 395 15.51 -12.06 -49.41
N SER A 396 14.20 -12.09 -49.66
CA SER A 396 13.35 -10.89 -49.68
C SER A 396 13.29 -10.19 -48.32
N VAL A 397 13.18 -10.93 -47.21
CA VAL A 397 13.06 -10.36 -45.86
C VAL A 397 14.36 -9.69 -45.42
N ILE A 398 15.50 -10.31 -45.76
CA ILE A 398 16.82 -9.73 -45.49
C ILE A 398 17.02 -8.47 -46.31
N ARG A 399 16.69 -8.51 -47.61
CA ARG A 399 16.80 -7.36 -48.50
C ARG A 399 15.93 -6.19 -48.04
N ASP A 400 14.69 -6.46 -47.64
CA ASP A 400 13.76 -5.43 -47.15
C ASP A 400 14.25 -4.82 -45.82
N ALA A 401 14.82 -5.64 -44.92
CA ALA A 401 15.44 -5.15 -43.69
C ALA A 401 16.65 -4.26 -43.96
N PHE A 402 17.53 -4.64 -44.90
CA PHE A 402 18.67 -3.81 -45.29
C PHE A 402 18.24 -2.50 -45.95
N LEU A 403 17.25 -2.53 -46.84
CA LEU A 403 16.69 -1.32 -47.47
C LEU A 403 16.04 -0.40 -46.42
N PHE A 404 15.35 -0.97 -45.44
CA PHE A 404 14.79 -0.22 -44.34
C PHE A 404 15.88 0.48 -43.51
N ILE A 405 16.91 -0.24 -43.10
CA ILE A 405 18.06 0.31 -42.34
C ILE A 405 18.74 1.42 -43.14
N ALA A 406 19.01 1.19 -44.42
CA ALA A 406 19.61 2.18 -45.30
C ALA A 406 18.72 3.44 -45.42
N SER A 407 17.40 3.27 -45.55
CA SER A 407 16.47 4.39 -45.61
C SER A 407 16.43 5.22 -44.31
N VAL A 408 16.51 4.56 -43.15
CA VAL A 408 16.57 5.23 -41.85
C VAL A 408 17.89 5.98 -41.70
N TRP A 409 19.01 5.37 -42.05
CA TRP A 409 20.33 5.99 -42.00
C TRP A 409 20.41 7.22 -42.91
N ASN A 410 19.95 7.10 -44.16
CA ASN A 410 19.95 8.21 -45.11
C ASN A 410 19.05 9.36 -44.63
N ARG A 411 17.88 9.07 -44.06
CA ARG A 411 17.03 10.10 -43.45
C ARG A 411 17.73 10.81 -42.28
N ALA A 412 18.41 10.07 -41.41
CA ALA A 412 19.14 10.64 -40.27
C ALA A 412 20.31 11.54 -40.71
N VAL A 413 21.06 11.14 -41.74
CA VAL A 413 22.14 11.95 -42.30
C VAL A 413 21.61 13.23 -42.94
N LEU A 414 20.47 13.15 -43.65
CA LEU A 414 19.83 14.32 -44.25
C LEU A 414 19.32 15.32 -43.20
N THR A 415 18.73 14.84 -42.10
CA THR A 415 18.30 15.72 -40.99
C THR A 415 19.46 16.30 -40.21
N LEU A 416 20.56 15.57 -40.03
CA LEU A 416 21.78 16.13 -39.44
C LEU A 416 22.40 17.20 -40.34
N ARG A 417 22.39 16.99 -41.67
CA ARG A 417 22.87 17.97 -42.64
C ARG A 417 22.02 19.24 -42.64
N SER A 418 20.69 19.12 -42.55
CA SER A 418 19.80 20.30 -42.45
C SER A 418 19.98 21.05 -41.13
N LEU A 419 20.20 20.34 -40.01
CA LEU A 419 20.56 20.97 -38.73
C LEU A 419 21.88 21.73 -38.82
N ALA A 420 22.90 21.13 -39.44
CA ALA A 420 24.23 21.72 -39.57
C ALA A 420 24.25 22.97 -40.49
N GLN A 421 23.34 23.03 -41.46
CA GLN A 421 23.19 24.18 -42.37
C GLN A 421 22.38 25.34 -41.74
N GLY A 422 21.74 25.13 -40.59
CA GLY A 422 21.04 26.19 -39.83
C GLY A 422 19.81 26.77 -40.52
N SER A 423 19.25 26.08 -41.53
CA SER A 423 18.17 26.62 -42.36
C SER A 423 16.79 26.61 -41.68
N ASP A 424 16.61 25.80 -40.63
CA ASP A 424 15.30 25.61 -39.99
C ASP A 424 15.39 25.62 -38.45
N TRP A 425 15.20 26.81 -37.88
CA TRP A 425 15.26 27.04 -36.43
C TRP A 425 14.18 26.29 -35.65
N ASN A 426 13.00 26.07 -36.25
CA ASN A 426 11.93 25.32 -35.59
C ASN A 426 12.31 23.83 -35.47
N PHE A 427 12.95 23.28 -36.50
CA PHE A 427 13.49 21.92 -36.45
C PHE A 427 14.66 21.80 -35.46
N PHE A 428 15.54 22.82 -35.39
CA PHE A 428 16.62 22.88 -34.41
C PHE A 428 16.09 22.83 -32.97
N PHE A 429 15.12 23.66 -32.60
CA PHE A 429 14.55 23.63 -31.24
C PHE A 429 13.80 22.34 -30.92
N LYS A 430 13.13 21.72 -31.90
CA LYS A 430 12.50 20.40 -31.74
C LYS A 430 13.49 19.28 -31.42
N VAL A 431 14.74 19.39 -31.89
CA VAL A 431 15.80 18.40 -31.63
C VAL A 431 16.63 18.77 -30.40
N ALA A 432 16.95 20.05 -30.22
CA ALA A 432 17.77 20.55 -29.11
C ALA A 432 17.07 20.42 -27.75
N THR A 433 15.75 20.66 -27.69
CA THR A 433 14.96 20.55 -26.46
C THR A 433 15.02 19.14 -25.85
N PRO A 434 14.67 18.05 -26.58
CA PRO A 434 14.79 16.70 -26.03
C PRO A 434 16.23 16.29 -25.73
N LEU A 435 17.22 16.75 -26.51
CA LEU A 435 18.65 16.52 -26.20
C LEU A 435 19.07 17.21 -24.88
N TYR A 436 18.54 18.40 -24.59
CA TYR A 436 18.78 19.10 -23.34
C TYR A 436 18.12 18.40 -22.15
N PHE A 437 16.87 17.93 -22.31
CA PHE A 437 16.22 17.10 -21.29
C PHE A 437 16.98 15.78 -21.06
N LEU A 438 17.48 15.14 -22.13
CA LEU A 438 18.33 13.96 -22.02
C LEU A 438 19.62 14.29 -21.25
N ARG A 439 20.20 15.47 -21.47
CA ARG A 439 21.36 15.97 -20.70
C ARG A 439 21.04 16.23 -19.23
N LEU A 440 19.84 16.69 -18.92
CA LEU A 440 19.39 16.87 -17.53
C LEU A 440 19.21 15.53 -16.80
N LEU A 441 18.93 14.45 -17.55
CA LEU A 441 18.77 13.09 -17.02
C LEU A 441 20.09 12.30 -16.90
N LEU A 442 21.15 12.73 -17.60
CA LEU A 442 22.50 12.14 -17.52
C LEU A 442 23.17 12.09 -16.12
N PRO A 443 22.90 13.01 -15.16
CA PRO A 443 23.44 12.91 -13.80
C PRO A 443 22.81 11.78 -12.99
N PHE A 444 21.58 11.37 -13.34
CA PHE A 444 20.95 10.21 -12.74
C PHE A 444 21.56 8.96 -13.34
N SER A 445 21.83 7.92 -12.53
CA SER A 445 22.26 6.65 -13.09
C SER A 445 21.22 6.21 -14.12
N PHE A 446 21.63 6.03 -15.38
CA PHE A 446 20.76 5.63 -16.49
C PHE A 446 19.86 4.44 -16.11
N SER A 447 20.41 3.53 -15.29
CA SER A 447 19.68 2.44 -14.65
C SER A 447 18.49 2.88 -13.80
N ALA A 448 18.66 3.84 -12.89
CA ALA A 448 17.56 4.33 -12.06
C ALA A 448 16.44 4.98 -12.88
N VAL A 449 16.79 5.78 -13.91
CA VAL A 449 15.80 6.46 -14.75
C VAL A 449 14.94 5.45 -15.51
N VAL A 450 15.57 4.46 -16.13
CA VAL A 450 14.84 3.41 -16.87
C VAL A 450 14.02 2.53 -15.93
N SER A 451 14.51 2.25 -14.71
CA SER A 451 13.74 1.52 -13.69
C SER A 451 12.47 2.27 -13.28
N VAL A 452 12.59 3.58 -13.01
CA VAL A 452 11.45 4.41 -12.63
C VAL A 452 10.48 4.54 -13.80
N ALA A 453 10.97 4.72 -15.03
CA ALA A 453 10.14 4.80 -16.22
C ALA A 453 9.36 3.48 -16.46
N LEU A 454 10.00 2.32 -16.28
CA LEU A 454 9.35 1.02 -16.43
C LEU A 454 8.21 0.86 -15.41
N VAL A 455 8.47 1.13 -14.13
CA VAL A 455 7.43 1.08 -13.10
C VAL A 455 6.32 2.08 -13.41
N PHE A 456 6.69 3.31 -13.77
CA PHE A 456 5.76 4.37 -14.11
C PHE A 456 4.84 4.00 -15.27
N VAL A 457 5.33 3.38 -16.35
CA VAL A 457 4.48 2.98 -17.48
C VAL A 457 3.43 1.95 -17.06
N PHE A 458 3.78 0.99 -16.20
CA PHE A 458 2.84 -0.03 -15.74
C PHE A 458 1.90 0.44 -14.62
N THR A 459 2.18 1.57 -13.97
CA THR A 459 1.34 2.13 -12.91
C THR A 459 0.56 3.37 -13.34
N ALA A 460 1.11 4.23 -14.18
CA ALA A 460 0.56 5.56 -14.48
C ALA A 460 -0.74 5.49 -15.28
N PHE A 461 -0.87 4.59 -16.26
CA PHE A 461 -2.10 4.45 -17.03
C PHE A 461 -3.24 3.86 -16.21
N PHE A 462 -2.92 2.90 -15.35
CA PHE A 462 -3.85 2.34 -14.38
C PHE A 462 -4.32 3.40 -13.38
N VAL A 463 -3.39 4.17 -12.80
CA VAL A 463 -3.73 5.28 -11.89
C VAL A 463 -4.53 6.36 -12.62
N TYR A 464 -4.16 6.73 -13.85
CA TYR A 464 -4.88 7.73 -14.64
C TYR A 464 -6.34 7.33 -14.91
N GLU A 465 -6.60 6.05 -15.24
CA GLU A 465 -7.97 5.53 -15.39
C GLU A 465 -8.77 5.63 -14.07
N GLN A 466 -8.11 5.44 -12.92
CA GLN A 466 -8.76 5.55 -11.61
C GLN A 466 -9.07 6.98 -11.16
N TYR A 467 -8.34 7.97 -11.68
CA TYR A 467 -8.51 9.40 -11.37
C TYR A 467 -9.03 10.19 -12.59
N GLU A 468 -9.61 9.52 -13.58
CA GLU A 468 -10.00 10.13 -14.87
C GLU A 468 -10.96 11.31 -14.67
N ASP A 469 -11.89 11.21 -13.72
CA ASP A 469 -12.86 12.26 -13.40
C ASP A 469 -12.21 13.47 -12.70
N GLU A 470 -11.27 13.23 -11.79
CA GLU A 470 -10.58 14.27 -11.04
C GLU A 470 -9.55 14.99 -11.93
N ALA A 471 -8.80 14.23 -12.73
CA ALA A 471 -7.92 14.74 -13.76
C ALA A 471 -8.69 15.53 -14.82
N SER A 472 -9.90 15.08 -15.21
CA SER A 472 -10.76 15.81 -16.15
C SER A 472 -11.20 17.15 -15.56
N ARG A 473 -11.59 17.21 -14.28
CA ARG A 473 -11.96 18.48 -13.59
C ARG A 473 -10.77 19.45 -13.49
N VAL A 474 -9.59 18.96 -13.13
CA VAL A 474 -8.37 19.78 -13.08
C VAL A 474 -8.01 20.29 -14.48
N THR A 475 -8.11 19.43 -15.50
CA THR A 475 -7.86 19.81 -16.90
C THR A 475 -8.87 20.83 -17.37
N GLU A 476 -10.14 20.72 -16.96
CA GLU A 476 -11.19 21.69 -17.26
C GLU A 476 -10.91 23.05 -16.56
N ALA A 477 -10.52 23.03 -15.28
CA ALA A 477 -10.13 24.23 -14.56
C ALA A 477 -8.88 24.91 -15.17
N VAL A 478 -7.89 24.11 -15.59
CA VAL A 478 -6.67 24.59 -16.27
C VAL A 478 -7.00 25.11 -17.67
N THR A 479 -7.89 24.48 -18.43
CA THR A 479 -8.30 24.96 -19.75
C THR A 479 -9.12 26.24 -19.64
N ILE A 480 -9.98 26.38 -18.63
CA ILE A 480 -10.68 27.64 -18.32
C ILE A 480 -9.68 28.73 -17.92
N GLY A 481 -8.72 28.40 -17.05
CA GLY A 481 -7.67 29.33 -16.60
C GLY A 481 -6.77 29.80 -17.74
N THR A 482 -6.33 28.88 -18.61
CA THR A 482 -5.51 29.19 -19.79
C THR A 482 -6.28 29.97 -20.84
N ARG A 483 -7.57 29.68 -21.07
CA ARG A 483 -8.44 30.45 -21.98
C ARG A 483 -8.65 31.87 -21.46
N LYS A 484 -8.83 32.05 -20.15
CA LYS A 484 -8.96 33.36 -19.49
C LYS A 484 -7.64 34.16 -19.53
N LEU A 485 -6.51 33.49 -19.32
CA LEU A 485 -5.18 34.10 -19.42
C LEU A 485 -4.85 34.51 -20.88
N LYS A 486 -5.19 33.65 -21.85
CA LYS A 486 -5.04 33.93 -23.29
C LYS A 486 -5.91 35.13 -23.71
N GLY A 487 -7.15 35.21 -23.23
CA GLY A 487 -8.02 36.37 -23.46
C GLY A 487 -7.48 37.67 -22.84
N LEU A 488 -6.89 37.61 -21.65
CA LEU A 488 -6.24 38.76 -21.00
C LEU A 488 -4.96 39.19 -21.72
N LEU A 489 -4.18 38.24 -22.24
CA LEU A 489 -2.98 38.52 -23.04
C LEU A 489 -3.35 39.17 -24.37
N ILE A 490 -4.36 38.65 -25.08
CA ILE A 490 -4.88 39.22 -26.33
C ILE A 490 -5.38 40.66 -26.12
N ARG A 491 -6.05 40.94 -24.99
CA ARG A 491 -6.55 42.28 -24.65
C ARG A 491 -5.45 43.28 -24.27
N LYS A 492 -4.25 42.82 -23.91
CA LYS A 492 -3.08 43.65 -23.56
C LYS A 492 -2.02 43.73 -24.67
N LEU A 493 -2.21 43.05 -25.80
CA LEU A 493 -1.27 43.05 -26.92
C LEU A 493 -1.43 44.30 -27.81
N PRO A 494 -0.34 44.97 -28.20
CA PRO A 494 -0.39 46.07 -29.18
C PRO A 494 -0.93 45.61 -30.54
N PRO A 495 -1.64 46.47 -31.30
CA PRO A 495 -2.30 46.11 -32.55
C PRO A 495 -1.35 45.63 -33.67
N SER A 496 -0.05 45.91 -33.57
CA SER A 496 0.97 45.42 -34.52
C SER A 496 1.35 43.94 -34.30
N LEU A 497 1.25 43.43 -33.07
CA LEU A 497 1.58 42.05 -32.72
C LEU A 497 0.39 41.10 -32.90
N SER A 498 -0.84 41.60 -32.76
CA SER A 498 -2.06 40.81 -33.04
C SER A 498 -2.18 40.49 -34.54
N ALA A 499 -1.83 41.43 -35.42
CA ALA A 499 -1.77 41.21 -36.87
C ALA A 499 -0.69 40.18 -37.26
N PHE A 500 0.45 40.18 -36.57
CA PHE A 500 1.54 39.23 -36.79
C PHE A 500 1.17 37.79 -36.38
N ALA A 501 0.45 37.63 -35.26
CA ALA A 501 -0.03 36.34 -34.78
C ALA A 501 -1.17 35.73 -35.64
N CYS A 502 -2.01 36.59 -36.24
CA CYS A 502 -3.09 36.17 -37.15
C CYS A 502 -2.53 35.67 -38.49
N ASN A 503 -1.50 36.34 -39.03
CA ASN A 503 -0.87 35.97 -40.31
C ASN A 503 -0.16 34.60 -40.31
N TYR A 504 0.22 34.08 -39.13
CA TYR A 504 0.89 32.79 -38.98
C TYR A 504 -0.02 31.66 -38.45
N ASN A 505 -1.35 31.84 -38.50
CA ASN A 505 -2.35 30.82 -38.12
C ASN A 505 -2.22 30.31 -36.67
N ILE A 506 -1.79 31.16 -35.74
CA ILE A 506 -1.71 30.83 -34.31
C ILE A 506 -3.06 31.09 -33.60
N LEU A 507 -3.98 31.83 -34.24
CA LEU A 507 -5.31 32.19 -33.72
C LEU A 507 -6.38 32.00 -34.80
N SER A 508 -7.47 31.29 -34.47
CA SER A 508 -8.65 31.09 -35.33
C SER A 508 -9.60 32.30 -35.26
N GLN A 509 -10.20 32.68 -36.40
CA GLN A 509 -10.97 33.92 -36.60
C GLN A 509 -12.26 34.07 -35.77
N ASP A 510 -12.73 33.04 -35.07
CA ASP A 510 -14.01 33.06 -34.33
C ASP A 510 -13.97 33.69 -32.92
N GLU A 511 -12.83 34.24 -32.47
CA GLU A 511 -12.65 34.73 -31.09
C GLU A 511 -12.73 36.27 -30.88
N PHE A 512 -13.50 37.02 -31.70
CA PHE A 512 -13.79 38.44 -31.42
C PHE A 512 -15.29 38.75 -31.29
N PRO A 513 -15.73 39.45 -30.22
CA PRO A 513 -17.12 39.92 -30.11
C PRO A 513 -17.37 41.08 -31.08
N ALA A 514 -18.51 41.04 -31.77
CA ALA A 514 -18.96 42.10 -32.67
C ALA A 514 -18.99 43.47 -31.96
N GLY A 515 -18.36 44.48 -32.57
CA GLY A 515 -18.35 45.86 -32.08
C GLY A 515 -19.74 46.51 -32.07
N PRO A 516 -19.91 47.60 -31.31
CA PRO A 516 -21.21 48.22 -31.09
C PRO A 516 -21.73 48.86 -32.38
N LYS A 517 -23.01 48.59 -32.70
CA LYS A 517 -23.72 49.29 -33.78
C LYS A 517 -23.95 50.73 -33.37
N ASP A 518 -23.37 51.67 -34.11
CA ASP A 518 -23.66 53.10 -33.98
C ASP A 518 -25.14 53.36 -34.27
N GLN A 519 -25.86 53.91 -33.28
CA GLN A 519 -27.18 54.49 -33.44
C GLN A 519 -27.02 55.85 -34.14
N GLN A 520 -27.38 55.91 -35.43
CA GLN A 520 -27.62 57.17 -36.12
C GLN A 520 -28.87 57.86 -35.53
N ILE A 521 -28.66 59.03 -34.93
CA ILE A 521 -29.71 60.00 -34.61
C ILE A 521 -30.05 60.73 -35.92
N GLN A 522 -31.25 60.49 -36.45
CA GLN A 522 -31.90 61.36 -37.42
C GLN A 522 -32.77 62.38 -36.67
N HIS A 523 -32.54 63.67 -36.89
CA HIS A 523 -33.64 64.62 -37.03
C HIS A 523 -33.32 65.60 -38.17
N GLN A 524 -34.24 65.58 -39.12
CA GLN A 524 -34.36 66.39 -40.33
C GLN A 524 -34.58 67.88 -40.03
N GLU A 525 -34.24 68.73 -41.02
CA GLU A 525 -35.00 69.96 -41.31
C GLU A 525 -36.44 69.65 -41.71
#